data_AF-A0A9Q3HQ15-F1
#
_entry.id   AF-A0A9Q3HQ15-F1
#
_cell.length_a   1.000
_cell.length_b   1.000
_cell.length_c   1.000
_cell.angle_alpha   90.00
_cell.angle_beta   90.00
_cell.angle_gamma   90.00
#
_symmetry.space_group_name_H-M   'P 1'
#
loop_
_entity.id
_entity.type
_entity.pdbx_description
1 polymer ?
#
loop_
_entity_poly.entity_id
_entity_poly.type
_entity_poly.pdbx_seq_one_letter_code
_entity_poly.pdbx_strand_id
1 'polypeptide(L)'
;MKADLIEILFKYREAFASDNEPLEAIQGHEVDIILHFERHYPLLSRIQAYPVSPKAKGELETHINELMKLEALRKVERNEEVEVKNPVIIT
;
A
#
# COMPACT_ATOMS: atom_id res chain seq x y z
N MET A 1 18.45 0.93 -34.61
CA MET A 1 17.22 1.58 -34.09
C MET A 1 16.39 0.68 -33.18
N LYS A 2 15.90 -0.51 -33.61
CA LYS A 2 15.20 -1.43 -32.68
C LYS A 2 16.12 -2.06 -31.63
N ALA A 3 17.34 -2.44 -32.02
CA ALA A 3 18.33 -3.04 -31.11
C ALA A 3 18.72 -2.06 -30.00
N ASP A 4 19.06 -0.83 -30.37
CA ASP A 4 19.45 0.24 -29.44
C ASP A 4 18.34 0.55 -28.41
N LEU A 5 17.07 0.55 -28.83
CA LEU A 5 15.93 0.74 -27.92
C LEU A 5 15.82 -0.42 -26.92
N ILE A 6 15.96 -1.66 -27.37
CA ILE A 6 15.90 -2.84 -26.49
C ILE A 6 17.04 -2.78 -25.47
N GLU A 7 18.23 -2.37 -25.89
CA GLU A 7 19.40 -2.25 -25.02
C GLU A 7 19.18 -1.19 -23.93
N ILE A 8 18.58 -0.04 -24.29
CA ILE A 8 18.22 1.01 -23.33
C ILE A 8 17.14 0.53 -22.34
N LEU A 9 16.08 -0.12 -22.83
CA LEU A 9 15.01 -0.64 -21.98
C LEU A 9 15.52 -1.71 -21.02
N PHE A 10 16.42 -2.58 -21.49
CA PHE A 10 17.02 -3.60 -20.65
C PHE A 10 17.98 -3.01 -19.61
N LYS A 11 18.76 -1.99 -20.01
CA LYS A 11 19.67 -1.27 -19.12
C LYS A 11 18.95 -0.57 -17.96
N TYR A 12 17.77 0.00 -18.22
CA TYR A 12 16.99 0.74 -17.22
C TYR A 12 15.76 -0.03 -16.72
N ARG A 13 15.75 -1.37 -16.84
CA ARG A 13 14.58 -2.19 -16.47
C ARG A 13 14.06 -1.95 -15.05
N GLU A 14 14.96 -1.62 -14.12
CA GLU A 14 14.67 -1.34 -12.70
C GLU A 14 13.99 0.03 -12.48
N ALA A 15 13.99 0.91 -13.50
CA ALA A 15 13.26 2.17 -13.45
C ALA A 15 11.78 2.02 -13.85
N PHE A 16 11.37 0.82 -14.30
CA PHE A 16 10.00 0.53 -14.70
C PHE A 16 9.30 -0.28 -13.63
N ALA A 17 8.01 -0.01 -13.41
CA ALA A 17 7.20 -0.79 -12.48
C ALA A 17 7.13 -2.26 -12.94
N SER A 18 7.45 -3.19 -12.05
CA SER A 18 7.32 -4.63 -12.25
C SER A 18 6.41 -5.22 -11.18
N ASP A 19 5.66 -6.26 -11.53
CA ASP A 19 4.74 -6.96 -10.62
C ASP A 19 5.48 -7.68 -9.46
N ASN A 20 6.80 -7.84 -9.57
CA ASN A 20 7.64 -8.57 -8.62
C ASN A 20 8.44 -7.67 -7.68
N GLU A 21 8.34 -6.35 -7.83
CA GLU A 21 9.07 -5.40 -7.00
C GLU A 21 8.10 -4.76 -5.99
N PRO A 22 8.36 -4.88 -4.67
CA PRO A 22 7.49 -4.30 -3.67
C PRO A 22 7.52 -2.77 -3.78
N LEU A 23 6.36 -2.14 -3.59
CA LEU A 23 6.26 -0.66 -3.64
C LEU A 23 7.10 0.00 -2.53
N GLU A 24 7.37 -0.73 -1.45
CA GLU A 24 8.22 -0.30 -0.33
C GLU A 24 9.72 -0.24 -0.65
N ALA A 25 10.15 -0.61 -1.86
CA ALA A 25 11.57 -0.54 -2.26
C ALA A 25 12.14 0.90 -2.23
N ILE A 26 11.29 1.92 -2.24
CA ILE A 26 11.70 3.33 -2.21
C ILE A 26 12.00 3.76 -0.77
N GLN A 27 13.29 3.80 -0.43
CA GLN A 27 13.76 4.25 0.89
C GLN A 27 13.71 5.77 1.05
N GLY A 28 13.35 6.25 2.25
CA GLY A 28 13.43 7.67 2.61
C GLY A 28 12.17 8.51 2.35
N HIS A 29 11.01 7.88 2.11
CA HIS A 29 9.70 8.54 1.97
C HIS A 29 8.73 8.19 3.12
N GLU A 30 9.27 7.71 4.24
CA GLU A 30 8.49 7.44 5.45
C GLU A 30 7.95 8.75 6.02
N VAL A 31 6.67 8.77 6.38
CA VAL A 31 6.01 9.93 6.99
C VAL A 31 5.57 9.58 8.40
N ASP A 32 6.06 10.34 9.38
CA ASP A 32 5.62 10.25 10.76
C ASP A 32 4.41 11.18 10.99
N ILE A 33 3.22 10.60 11.14
CA ILE A 33 1.99 11.35 11.46
C ILE A 33 1.81 11.37 12.98
N ILE A 34 2.23 12.46 13.61
CA ILE A 34 2.07 12.66 15.06
C ILE A 34 0.71 13.33 15.32
N LEU A 35 -0.18 12.61 15.99
CA LEU A 35 -1.48 13.13 16.40
C LEU A 35 -1.34 13.94 17.70
N HIS A 36 -1.39 15.28 17.59
CA HIS A 36 -1.32 16.19 18.73
C HIS A 36 -2.67 16.38 19.42
N PHE A 37 -3.26 15.30 19.93
CA PHE A 37 -4.40 15.39 20.84
C PHE A 37 -4.21 14.46 22.03
N GLU A 38 -4.54 14.94 23.22
CA GLU A 38 -4.71 14.08 24.39
C GLU A 38 -5.84 13.10 24.09
N ARG A 39 -5.67 11.79 24.37
CA ARG A 39 -6.71 10.75 24.17
C ARG A 39 -7.94 11.07 25.02
N HIS A 40 -8.79 11.96 24.53
CA HIS A 40 -10.08 12.29 25.12
C HIS A 40 -11.13 11.56 24.30
N TYR A 41 -11.91 10.72 24.98
CA TYR A 41 -12.93 9.80 24.46
C TYR A 41 -12.41 8.47 23.87
N PRO A 42 -13.17 7.37 24.08
CA PRO A 42 -12.77 6.04 23.66
C PRO A 42 -12.53 6.01 22.15
N LEU A 43 -11.54 5.23 21.72
CA LEU A 43 -11.28 4.93 20.31
C LEU A 43 -12.63 4.62 19.66
N LEU A 44 -13.10 5.50 18.77
CA LEU A 44 -14.39 5.36 18.10
C LEU A 44 -14.54 3.89 17.68
N SER A 45 -15.55 3.23 18.25
CA SER A 45 -15.89 1.85 17.97
C SER A 45 -15.82 1.66 16.46
N ARG A 46 -14.96 0.75 15.99
CA ARG A 46 -14.76 0.48 14.55
C ARG A 46 -16.11 0.46 13.86
N ILE A 47 -16.36 1.45 12.99
CA ILE A 47 -17.59 1.53 12.22
C ILE A 47 -17.70 0.21 11.46
N GLN A 48 -18.84 -0.48 11.56
CA GLN A 48 -19.05 -1.69 10.78
C GLN A 48 -18.89 -1.33 9.30
N ALA A 49 -18.14 -2.15 8.56
CA ALA A 49 -18.00 -1.96 7.13
C ALA A 49 -19.40 -1.95 6.50
N TYR A 50 -19.63 -0.98 5.61
CA TYR A 50 -20.87 -0.92 4.86
C TYR A 50 -21.07 -2.20 4.04
N PRO A 51 -22.32 -2.66 3.85
CA PRO A 51 -22.57 -3.84 3.06
C PRO A 51 -22.12 -3.63 1.60
N VAL A 52 -21.38 -4.60 1.08
CA VAL A 52 -20.85 -4.59 -0.30
C VAL A 52 -21.53 -5.69 -1.11
N SER A 53 -21.75 -5.46 -2.41
CA SER A 53 -22.31 -6.48 -3.29
C SER A 53 -21.36 -7.69 -3.42
N PRO A 54 -21.86 -8.93 -3.62
CA PRO A 54 -21.01 -10.11 -3.73
C PRO A 54 -19.98 -10.00 -4.86
N LYS A 55 -20.37 -9.38 -5.98
CA LYS A 55 -19.47 -9.12 -7.11
C LYS A 55 -18.34 -8.17 -6.72
N ALA A 56 -18.69 -7.01 -6.14
CA ALA A 56 -17.70 -6.02 -5.73
C ALA A 56 -16.77 -6.58 -4.64
N LYS A 57 -17.29 -7.43 -3.74
CA LYS A 57 -16.48 -8.10 -2.73
C LYS A 57 -15.40 -9.00 -3.37
N GLY A 58 -15.75 -9.79 -4.38
CA GLY A 58 -14.77 -10.63 -5.08
C GLY A 58 -13.68 -9.82 -5.80
N GLU A 59 -14.05 -8.71 -6.45
CA GLU A 59 -13.09 -7.81 -7.09
C GLU A 59 -12.19 -7.11 -6.06
N LEU A 60 -12.74 -6.69 -4.93
CA LEU A 60 -11.95 -6.10 -3.84
C LEU A 60 -10.99 -7.10 -3.23
N GLU A 61 -11.40 -8.34 -3.01
CA GLU A 61 -10.52 -9.39 -2.48
C GLU A 61 -9.31 -9.63 -3.38
N THR A 62 -9.49 -9.63 -4.71
CA THR A 62 -8.38 -9.74 -5.67
C THR A 62 -7.37 -8.61 -5.50
N HIS A 63 -7.84 -7.35 -5.52
CA HIS A 63 -6.93 -6.21 -5.39
C HIS A 63 -6.28 -6.12 -4.01
N ILE A 64 -7.00 -6.48 -2.94
CA ILE A 64 -6.42 -6.53 -1.58
C ILE A 64 -5.28 -7.57 -1.53
N ASN A 65 -5.47 -8.73 -2.16
CA ASN A 65 -4.42 -9.76 -2.23
C ASN A 65 -3.21 -9.30 -3.04
N GLU A 66 -3.40 -8.54 -4.12
CA GLU A 66 -2.31 -7.94 -4.88
C GLU A 66 -1.52 -6.93 -4.04
N LEU A 67 -2.21 -6.04 -3.34
CA LEU A 67 -1.58 -5.05 -2.47
C LEU A 67 -0.84 -5.69 -1.28
N MET A 68 -1.34 -6.81 -0.75
CA MET A 68 -0.62 -7.58 0.27
C MET A 68 0.66 -8.21 -0.28
N LYS A 69 0.67 -8.67 -1.54
CA LYS A 69 1.86 -9.23 -2.20
C LYS A 69 2.93 -8.16 -2.47
N LEU A 70 2.50 -6.95 -2.80
CA LEU A 70 3.37 -5.79 -3.01
C LEU A 70 3.84 -5.15 -1.69
N GLU A 71 3.53 -5.79 -0.57
CA GLU A 71 3.84 -5.34 0.81
C GLU A 71 3.23 -3.98 1.19
N ALA A 72 2.39 -3.38 0.33
CA ALA A 72 1.70 -2.12 0.59
C ALA A 72 0.58 -2.24 1.65
N LEU A 73 0.05 -3.46 1.87
CA LEU A 73 -0.92 -3.74 2.93
C LEU A 73 -0.42 -4.87 3.84
N ARG A 74 -0.54 -4.67 5.15
CA ARG A 74 -0.27 -5.69 6.17
C ARG A 74 -1.51 -5.95 7.01
N LYS A 75 -1.75 -7.23 7.32
CA LYS A 75 -2.78 -7.59 8.30
C LYS A 75 -2.31 -7.17 9.70
N VAL A 76 -3.17 -6.46 10.42
CA VAL A 76 -2.91 -5.95 11.78
C VAL A 76 -3.95 -6.53 12.73
N GLU A 77 -3.50 -6.99 13.90
CA GLU A 77 -4.38 -7.56 14.92
C GLU A 77 -5.13 -6.48 15.73
N ARG A 78 -6.24 -6.87 16.38
CA ARG A 78 -7.21 -5.93 16.96
C ARG A 78 -6.63 -4.91 17.95
N ASN A 79 -5.58 -5.28 18.69
CA ASN A 79 -4.96 -4.47 19.74
C ASN A 79 -3.47 -4.21 19.49
N GLU A 80 -3.00 -4.44 18.26
CA GLU A 80 -1.63 -4.13 17.89
C GLU A 80 -1.47 -2.61 17.80
N GLU A 81 -0.54 -2.06 18.58
CA GLU A 81 -0.14 -0.66 18.47
C GLU A 81 0.74 -0.53 17.23
N VAL A 82 0.20 0.06 16.18
CA VAL A 82 0.90 0.23 14.91
C VAL A 82 1.28 1.69 14.76
N GLU A 83 2.58 1.95 14.64
CA GLU A 83 3.08 3.20 14.09
C GLU A 83 2.71 3.24 12.60
N VAL A 84 1.79 4.13 12.23
CA VAL A 84 1.23 4.21 10.87
C VAL A 84 2.29 4.81 9.94
N LYS A 85 3.06 3.95 9.27
CA LYS A 85 3.97 4.32 8.18
C LYS A 85 3.27 4.06 6.84
N ASN A 86 2.60 5.07 6.29
CA ASN A 86 1.92 4.92 4.99
C ASN A 86 2.76 5.55 3.86
N PRO A 87 2.88 4.91 2.69
CA PRO A 87 3.47 5.54 1.52
C PRO A 87 2.53 6.63 0.96
N VAL A 88 3.11 7.78 0.61
CA VAL A 88 2.39 8.87 -0.06
C VAL A 88 2.34 8.60 -1.55
N ILE A 89 1.13 8.52 -2.12
CA ILE A 89 0.92 8.55 -3.57
C ILE A 89 0.77 10.02 -3.97
N ILE A 90 1.78 10.59 -4.63
CA ILE A 90 1.69 11.94 -5.20
C ILE A 90 1.15 11.81 -6.63
N THR A 91 -0.08 12.29 -6.86
CA THR A 91 -0.67 12.51 -8.21
C THR A 91 -0.43 13.91 -8.72
#